data_AF-A0A8X7BUY2-F1
#
_entry.id   AF-A0A8X7BUY2-F1
#
_cell.length_a   1.000
_cell.length_b   1.000
_cell.length_c   1.000
_cell.angle_alpha   90.00
_cell.angle_beta   90.00
_cell.angle_gamma   90.00
#
_symmetry.space_group_name_H-M   'P 1'
#
loop_
_entity.id
_entity.type
_entity.pdbx_description
1 polymer ?
#
loop_
_entity_poly.entity_id
_entity_poly.type
_entity_poly.pdbx_seq_one_letter_code
_entity_poly.pdbx_strand_id
1 'polypeptide(L)'
;MMVLLFCILQSISPHAYKFLRNSGYLNVLHPKTLHKMCISLKTNPQTEQSNENFLAYMKKKVNILKSVDKTVMLMLDEIHLKPYLDFKGGNILGMVYNSEQAATSAYVFMIQSLLFPLKEVVHIMPVKKIDGEKLSAVVKKKNYRRT
;
A
#
# COMPACT_ATOMS: atom_id res chain seq x y z
N MET A 1 -16.57 -5.27 -12.88
CA MET A 1 -17.02 -3.95 -12.36
C MET A 1 -17.76 -4.07 -11.01
N MET A 2 -18.75 -4.95 -10.84
CA MET A 2 -19.54 -5.08 -9.60
C MET A 2 -18.75 -5.46 -8.34
N VAL A 3 -17.75 -6.35 -8.45
CA VAL A 3 -16.90 -6.74 -7.30
C VAL A 3 -16.13 -5.56 -6.72
N LEU A 4 -15.61 -4.69 -7.59
CA LEU A 4 -14.86 -3.49 -7.20
C LEU A 4 -15.73 -2.51 -6.41
N LEU A 5 -16.97 -2.30 -6.86
CA LEU A 5 -17.96 -1.49 -6.16
C LEU A 5 -18.22 -2.02 -4.75
N PHE A 6 -18.39 -3.33 -4.60
CA PHE A 6 -18.61 -3.97 -3.30
C PHE A 6 -17.39 -3.88 -2.37
N CYS A 7 -16.18 -4.02 -2.90
CA CYS A 7 -14.96 -3.78 -2.13
C CYS A 7 -14.88 -2.33 -1.63
N ILE A 8 -15.14 -1.35 -2.50
CA ILE A 8 -15.11 0.07 -2.14
C ILE A 8 -16.16 0.36 -1.05
N LEU A 9 -17.39 -0.12 -1.24
CA LEU A 9 -18.48 0.07 -0.29
C LEU A 9 -18.16 -0.55 1.08
N GLN A 10 -17.61 -1.77 1.09
CA GLN A 10 -17.16 -2.44 2.31
C GLN A 10 -16.01 -1.70 2.99
N SER A 11 -15.10 -1.10 2.22
CA SER A 11 -13.97 -0.30 2.74
C SER A 11 -14.42 1.04 3.32
N ILE A 12 -15.39 1.71 2.71
CA ILE A 12 -15.91 3.01 3.19
C ILE A 12 -16.83 2.82 4.40
N SER A 13 -17.78 1.87 4.32
CA SER A 13 -18.73 1.62 5.40
C SER A 13 -19.17 0.15 5.47
N PRO A 14 -18.55 -0.65 6.36
CA PRO A 14 -18.97 -2.03 6.63
C PRO A 14 -20.43 -2.13 7.10
N HIS A 15 -20.92 -1.11 7.80
CA HIS A 15 -22.27 -1.06 8.32
C HIS A 15 -23.30 -0.87 7.21
N ALA A 16 -23.06 0.08 6.29
CA ALA A 16 -23.91 0.29 5.14
C ALA A 16 -23.91 -0.96 4.23
N TYR A 17 -22.76 -1.59 4.05
CA TYR A 17 -22.66 -2.85 3.31
C TYR A 17 -23.51 -3.96 3.94
N LYS A 18 -23.43 -4.12 5.27
CA LYS A 18 -24.24 -5.12 6.01
C LYS A 18 -25.73 -4.80 5.92
N PHE A 19 -26.11 -3.53 6.01
CA PHE A 19 -27.50 -3.08 5.85
C PHE A 19 -28.04 -3.42 4.46
N LEU A 20 -27.32 -3.06 3.40
CA LEU A 20 -27.71 -3.35 2.01
C LEU A 20 -27.76 -4.86 1.71
N ARG A 21 -26.91 -5.65 2.35
CA ARG A 21 -26.99 -7.11 2.25
C ARG A 21 -28.22 -7.66 2.96
N ASN A 22 -28.52 -7.15 4.15
CA ASN A 22 -29.65 -7.63 4.97
C ASN A 22 -31.00 -7.19 4.41
N SER A 23 -31.05 -6.12 3.61
CA SER A 23 -32.28 -5.62 3.00
C SER A 23 -32.81 -6.53 1.88
N GLY A 24 -32.00 -7.43 1.33
CA GLY A 24 -32.42 -8.41 0.32
C GLY A 24 -32.70 -7.84 -1.08
N TYR A 25 -32.70 -6.51 -1.25
CA TYR A 25 -32.95 -5.86 -2.54
C TYR A 25 -31.79 -5.97 -3.54
N LEU A 26 -30.57 -6.26 -3.06
CA LEU A 26 -29.37 -6.40 -3.87
C LEU A 26 -28.69 -7.74 -3.59
N ASN A 27 -28.30 -8.45 -4.66
CA ASN A 27 -27.46 -9.64 -4.55
C ASN A 27 -26.00 -9.23 -4.28
N VAL A 28 -25.71 -8.84 -3.04
CA VAL A 28 -24.39 -8.41 -2.58
C VAL A 28 -23.53 -9.62 -2.19
N LEU A 29 -22.25 -9.61 -2.58
CA LEU A 29 -21.28 -10.65 -2.22
C LEU A 29 -21.14 -10.80 -0.69
N HIS A 30 -20.91 -12.01 -0.20
CA HIS A 30 -20.65 -12.19 1.22
C HIS A 30 -19.32 -11.54 1.62
N PRO A 31 -19.20 -10.84 2.77
CA PRO A 31 -17.95 -10.20 3.20
C PRO A 31 -16.74 -11.14 3.23
N LYS A 32 -16.93 -12.41 3.65
CA LYS A 32 -15.88 -13.45 3.60
C LYS A 32 -15.39 -13.71 2.17
N THR A 33 -16.28 -13.70 1.18
CA THR A 33 -15.90 -13.90 -0.22
C THR A 33 -15.10 -12.71 -0.75
N LEU A 34 -15.53 -11.48 -0.42
CA LEU A 34 -14.75 -10.28 -0.72
C LEU A 34 -13.36 -10.34 -0.06
N HIS A 35 -13.30 -10.72 1.21
CA HIS A 35 -12.04 -10.81 1.95
C HIS A 35 -11.08 -11.82 1.32
N LYS A 36 -11.57 -13.01 0.93
CA LYS A 36 -10.76 -14.01 0.20
C LYS A 36 -10.21 -13.45 -1.11
N MET A 37 -11.03 -12.73 -1.87
CA MET A 37 -10.59 -12.08 -3.11
C MET A 37 -9.50 -11.03 -2.82
N CYS A 38 -9.70 -10.16 -1.82
CA CYS A 38 -8.70 -9.15 -1.46
C CYS A 38 -7.38 -9.77 -0.97
N ILE A 39 -7.41 -10.86 -0.19
CA ILE A 39 -6.20 -11.56 0.26
C ILE A 39 -5.37 -12.07 -0.93
N SER A 40 -6.02 -12.52 -2.01
CA SER A 40 -5.32 -13.04 -3.20
C SER A 40 -4.40 -12.02 -3.86
N LEU A 41 -4.61 -10.72 -3.63
CA LEU A 41 -3.78 -9.64 -4.17
C LEU A 41 -2.37 -9.60 -3.53
N LYS A 42 -2.15 -10.27 -2.40
CA LYS A 42 -0.84 -10.43 -1.72
C LYS A 42 -0.02 -9.12 -1.57
N THR A 43 -0.69 -7.99 -1.39
CA THR A 43 -0.03 -6.69 -1.19
C THR A 43 0.28 -6.48 0.30
N ASN A 44 1.49 -6.87 0.74
CA ASN A 44 1.97 -6.60 2.10
C ASN A 44 3.17 -5.63 2.02
N PRO A 45 3.19 -4.52 2.79
CA PRO A 45 4.36 -3.64 2.88
C PRO A 45 5.68 -4.36 3.18
N GLN A 46 5.63 -5.47 3.94
CA GLN A 46 6.82 -6.31 4.20
C GLN A 46 7.35 -6.98 2.93
N THR A 47 6.45 -7.46 2.05
CA THR A 47 6.85 -8.11 0.80
C THR A 47 7.44 -7.13 -0.20
N GLU A 48 7.07 -5.85 -0.15
CA GLU A 48 7.67 -4.79 -0.98
C GLU A 48 9.07 -4.37 -0.51
N GLN A 49 9.50 -4.76 0.69
CA GLN A 49 10.85 -4.47 1.17
C GLN A 49 11.92 -5.30 0.45
N SER A 50 11.54 -6.42 -0.18
CA SER A 50 12.48 -7.23 -0.93
C SER A 50 12.94 -6.51 -2.21
N ASN A 51 14.19 -6.75 -2.62
CA ASN A 51 14.77 -6.08 -3.80
C ASN A 51 14.01 -6.34 -5.10
N GLU A 52 13.39 -7.51 -5.22
CA GLU A 52 12.63 -7.96 -6.38
C GLU A 52 11.30 -7.21 -6.49
N ASN A 53 10.58 -7.11 -5.37
CA ASN A 53 9.24 -6.51 -5.30
C ASN A 53 9.25 -5.01 -5.01
N PHE A 54 10.43 -4.42 -4.77
CA PHE A 54 10.55 -2.99 -4.53
C PHE A 54 9.92 -2.18 -5.67
N LEU A 55 8.93 -1.35 -5.32
CA LEU A 55 8.11 -0.54 -6.23
C LEU A 55 7.38 -1.34 -7.33
N ALA A 56 7.06 -2.61 -7.09
CA ALA A 56 6.34 -3.45 -8.05
C ALA A 56 5.00 -2.82 -8.48
N TYR A 57 4.26 -2.22 -7.55
CA TYR A 57 3.03 -1.48 -7.85
C TYR A 57 3.28 -0.32 -8.82
N MET A 58 4.26 0.53 -8.51
CA MET A 58 4.56 1.70 -9.34
C MET A 58 5.06 1.28 -10.73
N LYS A 59 5.88 0.24 -10.85
CA LYS A 59 6.33 -0.29 -12.14
C LYS A 59 5.15 -0.67 -13.04
N LYS A 60 4.15 -1.38 -12.49
CA LYS A 60 2.94 -1.74 -13.24
C LYS A 60 2.15 -0.50 -13.65
N LYS A 61 2.09 0.51 -12.78
CA LYS A 61 1.33 1.74 -13.03
C LYS A 61 1.97 2.64 -14.08
N VAL A 62 3.29 2.78 -14.08
CA VAL A 62 4.03 3.58 -15.08
C VAL A 62 3.80 3.08 -16.50
N ASN A 63 3.59 1.77 -16.69
CA ASN A 63 3.28 1.18 -17.99
C ASN A 63 1.89 1.60 -18.53
N ILE A 64 0.97 1.99 -17.64
CA ILE A 64 -0.40 2.41 -17.98
C ILE A 64 -0.47 3.93 -18.19
N LEU A 65 0.38 4.70 -17.50
CA LEU A 65 0.39 6.15 -17.56
C LEU A 65 0.94 6.68 -18.90
N LYS A 66 0.33 7.76 -19.40
CA LYS A 66 0.80 8.49 -20.59
C LYS A 66 2.14 9.16 -20.29
N SER A 67 2.93 9.46 -21.33
CA SER A 67 4.23 10.11 -21.20
C SER A 67 4.17 11.43 -20.42
N VAL A 68 3.13 12.23 -20.67
CA VAL A 68 2.88 13.52 -20.01
C VAL A 68 2.66 13.34 -18.50
N ASP A 69 1.98 12.27 -18.09
CA ASP A 69 1.61 12.03 -16.69
C ASP A 69 2.76 11.45 -15.85
N LYS A 70 3.90 11.10 -16.48
CA LYS A 70 5.10 10.55 -15.82
C LYS A 70 5.95 11.62 -15.12
N THR A 71 5.65 12.90 -15.38
CA THR A 71 6.25 14.01 -14.65
C THR A 71 5.60 14.13 -13.28
N VAL A 72 6.32 13.67 -12.26
CA VAL A 72 5.77 13.50 -10.91
C VAL A 72 6.71 14.02 -9.83
N MET A 73 6.13 14.55 -8.77
CA MET A 73 6.77 14.92 -7.51
C MET A 73 6.71 13.75 -6.53
N LEU A 74 7.84 13.43 -5.89
CA LEU A 74 7.91 12.46 -4.80
C LEU A 74 7.69 13.21 -3.48
N MET A 75 6.67 12.82 -2.73
CA MET A 75 6.39 13.28 -1.38
C MET A 75 6.76 12.18 -0.38
N LEU A 76 7.22 12.59 0.78
CA LEU A 76 7.56 11.70 1.89
C LEU A 76 6.87 12.21 3.15
N ASP A 77 6.28 11.28 3.89
CA ASP A 77 5.66 11.55 5.19
C ASP A 77 6.09 10.49 6.21
N GLU A 78 6.11 10.84 7.49
CA GLU A 78 6.41 9.93 8.60
C GLU A 78 5.19 9.74 9.47
N ILE A 79 4.74 8.49 9.59
CA ILE A 79 3.62 8.13 10.47
C ILE A 79 4.18 7.43 11.69
N HIS A 80 3.98 7.99 12.88
CA HIS A 80 4.32 7.31 14.13
C HIS A 80 3.34 6.18 14.41
N LEU A 81 3.89 4.99 14.65
CA LEU A 81 3.16 3.77 14.93
C LEU A 81 3.32 3.40 16.41
N LYS A 82 2.27 2.84 17.01
CA LYS A 82 2.43 2.12 18.28
C LYS A 82 3.20 0.82 18.01
N PRO A 83 4.36 0.58 18.64
CA PRO A 83 5.12 -0.64 18.42
C PRO A 83 4.29 -1.86 18.83
N TYR A 84 4.02 -2.74 17.86
CA TYR A 84 3.22 -3.93 18.06
C TYR A 84 3.61 -5.01 17.05
N LEU A 85 3.71 -6.25 17.53
CA LEU A 85 3.88 -7.44 16.69
C LEU A 85 2.60 -8.26 16.74
N ASP A 86 2.12 -8.67 15.57
CA ASP A 86 0.93 -9.51 15.43
C ASP A 86 1.31 -10.84 14.78
N PHE A 87 0.66 -11.92 15.18
CA PHE A 87 0.86 -13.25 14.59
C PHE A 87 -0.42 -13.70 13.88
N LYS A 88 -0.38 -13.70 12.54
CA LYS A 88 -1.53 -14.06 11.71
C LYS A 88 -1.15 -15.02 10.60
N GLY A 89 -1.81 -16.17 10.56
CA GLY A 89 -1.66 -17.16 9.49
C GLY A 89 -0.24 -17.69 9.33
N GLY A 90 0.50 -17.87 10.43
CA GLY A 90 1.88 -18.34 10.41
C GLY A 90 2.94 -17.26 10.17
N ASN A 91 2.54 -15.99 10.00
CA ASN A 91 3.46 -14.88 9.74
C ASN A 91 3.45 -13.86 10.88
N ILE A 92 4.63 -13.29 11.17
CA ILE A 92 4.81 -12.17 12.11
C ILE A 92 4.68 -10.86 11.34
N LEU A 93 3.73 -10.03 11.73
CA LEU A 93 3.46 -8.71 11.17
C LEU A 93 3.95 -7.60 12.11
N GLY A 94 4.17 -6.40 11.55
CA GLY A 94 4.58 -5.22 12.33
C GLY A 94 6.09 -5.05 12.50
N MET A 95 6.87 -5.90 11.83
CA MET A 95 8.34 -5.89 11.88
C MET A 95 8.93 -4.74 11.05
N VAL A 96 10.10 -4.25 11.47
CA VAL A 96 10.91 -3.28 10.74
C VAL A 96 11.51 -3.92 9.47
N TYR A 97 11.77 -3.11 8.43
CA TYR A 97 12.34 -3.59 7.17
C TYR A 97 13.70 -4.30 7.27
N ASN A 98 14.44 -4.12 8.37
CA ASN A 98 15.82 -4.58 8.54
C ASN A 98 16.10 -5.18 9.92
N SER A 99 15.07 -5.48 10.71
CA SER A 99 15.26 -6.12 12.03
C SER A 99 13.99 -6.81 12.49
N GLU A 100 14.15 -7.74 13.42
CA GLU A 100 13.03 -8.47 14.04
C GLU A 100 12.32 -7.68 15.15
N GLN A 101 12.43 -6.35 15.11
CA GLN A 101 11.83 -5.48 16.10
C GLN A 101 10.52 -4.89 15.58
N ALA A 102 9.63 -4.54 16.50
CA ALA A 102 8.43 -3.78 16.17
C ALA A 102 8.80 -2.40 15.61
N ALA A 103 8.13 -2.00 14.52
CA ALA A 103 8.29 -0.67 13.95
C ALA A 103 7.66 0.40 14.85
N THR A 104 8.33 1.54 14.99
CA THR A 104 7.84 2.71 15.75
C THR A 104 7.35 3.81 14.82
N SER A 105 7.78 3.81 13.56
CA SER A 105 7.33 4.75 12.53
C SER A 105 7.20 4.02 11.18
N ALA A 106 6.47 4.60 10.24
CA ALA A 106 6.47 4.20 8.84
C ALA A 106 6.70 5.41 7.95
N TYR A 107 7.69 5.31 7.06
CA TYR A 107 7.86 6.29 6.00
C TYR A 107 6.94 5.93 4.83
N VAL A 108 6.03 6.85 4.51
CA VAL A 108 5.10 6.71 3.42
C VAL A 108 5.60 7.56 2.25
N PHE A 109 5.91 6.90 1.15
CA PHE A 109 6.29 7.55 -0.09
C PHE A 109 5.05 7.69 -0.96
N MET A 110 4.75 8.92 -1.35
CA MET A 110 3.66 9.25 -2.25
C MET A 110 4.20 9.88 -3.53
N ILE A 111 3.52 9.64 -4.63
CA ILE A 111 3.78 10.29 -5.89
C ILE A 111 2.59 11.16 -6.26
N GLN A 112 2.86 12.40 -6.62
CA GLN A 112 1.87 13.33 -7.16
C GLN A 112 2.27 13.76 -8.57
N SER A 113 1.38 13.58 -9.54
CA SER A 113 1.60 14.13 -10.88
C SER A 113 1.46 15.65 -10.85
N LEU A 114 2.31 16.33 -11.64
CA LEU A 114 2.27 17.78 -11.77
C LEU A 114 1.22 18.24 -12.78
N LEU A 115 0.84 17.37 -13.71
CA LEU A 115 -0.01 17.71 -14.87
C LEU A 115 -1.38 17.04 -14.80
N PHE A 116 -1.55 16.06 -13.92
CA PHE A 116 -2.80 15.32 -13.74
C PHE A 116 -3.10 15.18 -12.23
N PRO A 117 -4.37 15.13 -11.79
CA PRO A 117 -4.74 14.96 -10.37
C PRO A 117 -4.50 13.51 -9.87
N LEU A 118 -3.32 12.95 -10.13
CA LEU A 118 -2.88 11.67 -9.58
C LEU A 118 -2.09 11.93 -8.31
N LYS A 119 -2.57 11.42 -7.17
CA LYS A 119 -1.83 11.38 -5.90
C LYS A 119 -1.99 10.01 -5.27
N GLU A 120 -0.91 9.26 -5.14
CA GLU A 120 -0.96 7.88 -4.66
C GLU A 120 0.22 7.48 -3.79
N VAL A 121 -0.02 6.56 -2.87
CA VAL A 121 1.01 5.88 -2.08
C VAL A 121 1.68 4.84 -2.95
N VAL A 122 3.01 4.89 -3.03
CA VAL A 122 3.79 3.99 -3.88
C VAL A 122 4.67 3.02 -3.10
N HIS A 123 4.98 3.35 -1.85
CA HIS A 123 5.77 2.49 -0.98
C HIS A 123 5.56 2.89 0.47
N ILE A 124 5.46 1.91 1.36
CA ILE A 124 5.39 2.10 2.80
C ILE A 124 6.56 1.34 3.40
N MET A 125 7.42 2.04 4.14
CA MET A 125 8.63 1.48 4.74
C MET A 125 8.54 1.56 6.27
N PRO A 126 8.20 0.44 6.96
CA PRO A 126 8.19 0.40 8.42
C PRO A 126 9.61 0.44 8.99
N VAL A 127 9.84 1.35 9.91
CA VAL A 127 11.15 1.67 10.49
C VAL A 127 11.08 1.83 12.01
N LYS A 128 12.22 1.70 12.67
CA LYS A 128 12.38 2.10 14.08
C LYS A 128 13.19 3.37 14.22
N LYS A 129 14.34 3.41 13.56
CA LYS A 129 15.16 4.61 13.33
C LYS A 129 15.71 4.54 11.92
N ILE A 130 15.76 5.67 11.23
CA ILE A 130 16.45 5.77 9.95
C ILE A 130 17.49 6.88 10.02
N ASP A 131 18.63 6.63 9.40
CA ASP A 131 19.67 7.64 9.22
C ASP A 131 19.48 8.33 7.87
N GLY A 132 19.88 9.60 7.76
CA GLY A 132 19.75 10.37 6.52
C GLY A 132 20.43 9.71 5.32
N GLU A 133 21.55 9.01 5.54
CA GLU A 133 22.26 8.26 4.49
C GLU A 133 21.43 7.09 3.95
N LYS A 134 20.80 6.31 4.84
CA LYS A 134 19.92 5.20 4.46
C LYS A 134 18.70 5.69 3.70
N LEU A 135 18.10 6.79 4.16
CA LEU A 135 16.99 7.42 3.46
C LEU A 135 17.41 7.92 2.07
N SER A 136 18.55 8.59 1.97
CA SER A 136 19.13 9.05 0.70
C SER A 136 19.39 7.88 -0.25
N ALA A 137 19.93 6.76 0.24
CA ALA A 137 20.13 5.55 -0.55
C ALA A 137 18.81 5.01 -1.12
N VAL A 138 17.74 4.97 -0.31
CA VAL A 138 16.40 4.55 -0.76
C VAL A 138 15.86 5.50 -1.84
N VAL A 139 16.03 6.81 -1.68
CA VAL A 139 15.59 7.79 -2.70
C VAL A 139 16.43 7.67 -3.97
N LYS A 140 17.76 7.54 -3.87
CA LYS A 140 18.66 7.37 -5.03
C LYS A 140 18.41 6.08 -5.79
N LYS A 141 18.07 4.99 -5.09
CA LYS A 141 17.64 3.72 -5.73
C LYS A 141 16.40 3.91 -6.61
N LYS A 142 15.55 4.91 -6.34
CA LYS A 142 14.43 5.30 -7.21
C LYS A 142 14.87 6.11 -8.43
N ASN A 143 15.97 6.85 -8.34
CA ASN A 143 16.52 7.65 -9.44
C ASN A 143 17.41 6.84 -10.40
N TYR A 144 18.18 5.86 -9.91
CA TYR A 144 19.10 5.07 -10.75
C TYR A 144 18.37 4.15 -11.76
N ARG A 145 17.08 3.86 -11.56
CA ARG A 145 16.27 3.06 -12.50
C ARG A 145 15.46 3.92 -13.49
N ARG A 146 15.76 5.23 -13.60
CA ARG A 146 15.17 6.14 -14.59
C ARG A 146 15.99 6.28 -15.88
N THR A 147 17.20 5.70 -15.93
CA THR A 147 17.98 5.49 -17.16
C THR A 147 17.72 4.10 -17.69
#